data_AF-A0A2W6MRS8-F1
#
_entry.id   AF-A0A2W6MRS8-F1
#
_cell.length_a   1.000
_cell.length_b   1.000
_cell.length_c   1.000
_cell.angle_alpha   90.00
_cell.angle_beta   90.00
_cell.angle_gamma   90.00
#
_symmetry.space_group_name_H-M   'P 1'
#
loop_
_entity.id
_entity.type
_entity.pdbx_description
1 polymer ?
#
loop_
_entity_poly.entity_id
_entity_poly.type
_entity_poly.pdbx_seq_one_letter_code
_entity_poly.pdbx_strand_id
1 'polypeptide(L)'
;MIIEIIHTKSNTFLSLAIDRNSDIQFLVKKENITIFCGSLLCEIPIKENFNILTRCLCVLRERIYEGLEEKETSIVVDLEDFLKNARNN
;
A
#
# COMPACT_ATOMS: atom_id res chain seq x y z
N MET A 1 4.12 -14.10 1.43
CA MET A 1 3.41 -13.37 0.37
C MET A 1 4.29 -12.23 -0.10
N ILE A 2 4.30 -11.89 -1.38
CA ILE A 2 5.00 -10.71 -1.88
C ILE A 2 3.97 -9.62 -2.15
N ILE A 3 4.21 -8.41 -1.65
CA ILE A 3 3.44 -7.22 -2.03
C ILE A 3 4.28 -6.37 -2.96
N GLU A 4 3.75 -6.11 -4.15
CA GLU A 4 4.34 -5.21 -5.12
C GLU A 4 3.47 -3.97 -5.25
N ILE A 5 4.04 -2.81 -4.95
CA ILE A 5 3.36 -1.51 -5.05
C ILE A 5 4.03 -0.71 -6.15
N ILE A 6 3.24 -0.35 -7.15
CA ILE A 6 3.68 0.36 -8.34
C ILE A 6 3.07 1.76 -8.31
N HIS A 7 3.92 2.80 -8.39
CA HIS A 7 3.47 4.17 -8.56
C HIS A 7 4.08 4.74 -9.85
N THR A 8 3.40 4.44 -10.95
CA THR A 8 3.85 4.67 -12.34
C THR A 8 4.20 6.13 -12.62
N LYS A 9 3.43 7.10 -12.13
CA LYS A 9 3.73 8.54 -12.33
C LYS A 9 5.05 8.99 -11.73
N SER A 10 5.47 8.36 -10.64
CA SER A 10 6.73 8.68 -9.96
C SER A 10 7.88 7.74 -10.35
N ASN A 11 7.64 6.76 -11.23
CA ASN A 11 8.56 5.65 -11.51
C ASN A 11 9.05 4.94 -10.23
N THR A 12 8.18 4.81 -9.23
CA THR A 12 8.50 4.12 -7.98
C THR A 12 7.93 2.71 -7.98
N PHE A 13 8.75 1.75 -7.59
CA PHE A 13 8.37 0.35 -7.38
C PHE A 13 8.86 -0.10 -6.00
N LEU A 14 7.98 -0.74 -5.24
CA LEU A 14 8.30 -1.33 -3.96
C LEU A 14 7.88 -2.81 -4.00
N SER A 15 8.80 -3.71 -3.67
CA SER A 15 8.49 -5.13 -3.45
C SER A 15 8.83 -5.50 -2.01
N LEU A 16 7.85 -6.04 -1.29
CA LEU A 16 7.96 -6.44 0.11
C LEU A 16 7.62 -7.92 0.23
N ALA A 17 8.57 -8.72 0.71
CA ALA A 17 8.29 -10.07 1.16
C ALA A 17 7.73 -10.02 2.59
N ILE A 18 6.57 -10.63 2.78
CA ILE A 18 5.80 -10.59 4.01
C ILE A 18 5.57 -12.02 4.48
N ASP A 19 6.00 -12.30 5.70
CA ASP A 19 5.68 -13.54 6.39
C ASP A 19 4.30 -13.45 7.02
N ARG A 20 3.61 -14.58 7.20
CA ARG A 20 2.23 -14.60 7.73
C ARG A 20 2.06 -13.95 9.10
N ASN A 21 3.15 -13.85 9.86
CA ASN A 21 3.17 -13.26 11.20
C ASN A 21 3.85 -11.88 11.23
N SER A 22 4.13 -11.28 10.07
CA SER A 22 4.74 -9.95 10.00
C SER A 22 3.71 -8.87 10.35
N ASP A 23 4.06 -8.01 11.30
CA ASP A 23 3.31 -6.78 11.54
C ASP A 23 3.54 -5.79 10.39
N ILE A 24 2.45 -5.44 9.70
CA ILE A 24 2.44 -4.40 8.68
C ILE A 24 1.71 -3.19 9.23
N GLN A 25 2.38 -2.03 9.23
CA GLN A 25 1.78 -0.78 9.64
C GLN A 25 1.87 0.25 8.52
N PHE A 26 0.85 1.10 8.44
CA PHE A 26 0.79 2.18 7.47
C PHE A 26 0.65 3.51 8.18
N LEU A 27 1.32 4.53 7.67
CA LEU A 27 1.22 5.90 8.15
C LEU A 27 0.95 6.82 6.96
N VAL A 28 -0.10 7.64 7.07
CA VAL A 28 -0.34 8.74 6.13
C VAL A 28 0.21 10.02 6.72
N LYS A 29 0.99 10.75 5.92
CA LYS A 29 1.17 12.18 6.13
C LYS A 29 0.60 12.92 4.93
N LYS A 30 0.48 14.25 5.05
CA LYS A 30 -0.22 15.11 4.09
C LYS A 30 0.25 14.97 2.63
N GLU A 31 1.46 14.45 2.39
CA GLU A 31 2.06 14.31 1.05
C GLU A 31 2.78 12.97 0.83
N ASN A 32 2.60 11.99 1.72
CA ASN A 32 3.22 10.68 1.55
C ASN A 32 2.47 9.57 2.28
N ILE A 33 2.69 8.36 1.80
CA ILE A 33 2.35 7.13 2.52
C ILE A 33 3.66 6.48 2.94
N THR A 34 3.77 6.14 4.23
CA THR A 34 4.86 5.33 4.76
C THR A 34 4.33 3.93 5.08
N ILE A 35 5.08 2.92 4.67
CA ILE A 35 4.81 1.50 4.93
C ILE A 35 5.92 0.95 5.82
N PHE A 36 5.53 0.34 6.93
CA PHE A 36 6.41 -0.37 7.85
C PHE A 36 6.11 -1.86 7.76
N CYS A 37 7.16 -2.67 7.56
CA CYS A 37 7.07 -4.13 7.57
C CYS A 37 8.29 -4.67 8.34
N GLY A 38 8.09 -5.08 9.60
CA GLY A 38 9.21 -5.40 10.49
C GLY A 38 10.14 -4.20 10.67
N SER A 39 11.42 -4.33 10.30
CA SER A 39 12.42 -3.25 10.36
C SER A 39 12.51 -2.42 9.07
N LEU A 40 11.76 -2.77 8.03
CA LEU A 40 11.75 -2.04 6.76
C LEU A 40 10.77 -0.87 6.82
N LEU A 41 11.26 0.29 6.39
CA LEU A 41 10.49 1.53 6.24
C LEU A 41 10.60 1.96 4.78
N CYS A 42 9.46 2.13 4.11
CA CYS A 42 9.39 2.71 2.77
C CYS A 42 8.48 3.94 2.79
N GLU A 43 8.95 5.07 2.28
CA GLU A 43 8.13 6.26 2.05
C GLU A 43 7.86 6.42 0.56
N ILE A 44 6.59 6.51 0.20
CA ILE A 44 6.12 6.76 -1.16
C ILE A 44 5.55 8.18 -1.19
N PRO A 45 6.23 9.14 -1.87
CA PRO A 45 5.73 10.50 -1.99
C PRO A 45 4.52 10.55 -2.91
N ILE A 46 3.41 11.11 -2.42
CA ILE A 46 2.13 11.17 -3.11
C ILE A 46 1.47 12.52 -2.83
N LYS A 47 1.25 13.32 -3.87
CA LYS A 47 0.57 14.62 -3.76
C LYS A 47 -0.94 14.46 -3.84
N GLU A 48 -1.57 14.07 -2.73
CA GLU A 48 -3.02 13.90 -2.64
C GLU A 48 -3.60 14.37 -1.31
N ASN A 49 -4.92 14.53 -1.26
CA ASN A 49 -5.60 14.90 -0.02
C ASN A 49 -5.48 13.79 1.03
N PHE A 50 -5.24 14.16 2.29
CA PHE A 50 -5.16 13.23 3.41
C PHE A 50 -6.35 12.24 3.47
N ASN A 51 -7.57 12.69 3.20
CA ASN A 51 -8.77 11.84 3.20
C ASN A 51 -8.77 10.80 2.06
N ILE A 52 -8.17 11.14 0.91
CA ILE A 52 -8.02 10.20 -0.22
C ILE A 52 -6.96 9.17 0.15
N LEU A 53 -5.83 9.62 0.70
CA LEU A 53 -4.73 8.75 1.12
C LEU A 53 -5.16 7.75 2.21
N THR A 54 -5.93 8.18 3.20
CA THR A 54 -6.45 7.29 4.25
C THR A 54 -7.40 6.24 3.70
N ARG A 55 -8.30 6.61 2.77
CA ARG A 55 -9.18 5.65 2.09
C ARG A 55 -8.40 4.62 1.29
N CYS A 56 -7.41 5.05 0.49
CA CYS A 56 -6.54 4.12 -0.25
C CYS A 56 -5.86 3.12 0.67
N LEU A 57 -5.35 3.58 1.81
CA LEU A 57 -4.72 2.70 2.78
C LEU A 57 -5.67 1.70 3.41
N CYS A 58 -6.91 2.09 3.72
CA CYS A 58 -7.91 1.16 4.24
C CYS A 58 -8.13 0.00 3.26
N VAL A 59 -8.35 0.31 1.99
CA VAL A 59 -8.55 -0.70 0.93
C VAL A 59 -7.29 -1.55 0.73
N LEU A 60 -6.11 -0.93 0.74
CA LEU A 60 -4.84 -1.65 0.60
C LEU A 60 -4.67 -2.66 1.75
N ARG A 61 -4.93 -2.21 2.98
CA ARG A 61 -4.85 -3.04 4.18
C ARG A 61 -5.83 -4.22 4.12
N GLU A 62 -7.07 -3.97 3.71
CA GLU A 62 -8.08 -5.02 3.52
C GLU A 62 -7.61 -6.06 2.50
N ARG A 63 -7.16 -5.62 1.31
CA ARG A 63 -6.67 -6.53 0.27
C ARG A 63 -5.49 -7.37 0.72
N ILE A 64 -4.60 -6.81 1.54
CA ILE A 64 -3.46 -7.52 2.12
C ILE A 64 -3.90 -8.62 3.07
N TYR A 65 -4.85 -8.32 3.97
CA TYR A 65 -5.37 -9.31 4.89
C TYR A 65 -6.14 -10.43 4.18
N GLU A 66 -6.95 -10.08 3.17
CA GLU A 66 -7.61 -11.06 2.31
C GLU A 66 -6.60 -11.98 1.64
N GLY A 67 -5.56 -11.44 1.00
CA GLY A 67 -4.53 -12.26 0.35
C GLY A 67 -3.73 -13.13 1.34
N LEU A 68 -3.49 -12.65 2.56
CA LEU A 68 -2.88 -13.47 3.62
C LEU A 68 -3.79 -14.64 4.03
N GLU A 69 -5.09 -14.40 4.18
CA GLU A 69 -6.09 -15.40 4.55
C GLU A 69 -6.26 -16.46 3.44
N GLU A 70 -6.35 -16.00 2.19
CA GLU A 70 -6.47 -16.84 0.99
C GLU A 70 -5.16 -17.53 0.60
N LYS A 71 -4.06 -17.24 1.32
CA LYS A 71 -2.71 -17.77 1.07
C LYS A 71 -2.19 -17.43 -0.32
N GLU A 72 -2.55 -16.26 -0.83
CA GLU A 72 -2.01 -15.73 -2.07
C GLU A 72 -0.48 -15.64 -2.01
N THR A 73 0.16 -15.94 -3.14
CA THR A 73 1.62 -15.86 -3.26
C THR A 73 2.07 -14.42 -3.46
N SER A 74 1.25 -13.59 -4.11
CA SER A 74 1.57 -12.21 -4.48
C SER A 74 0.34 -11.31 -4.58
N ILE A 75 0.48 -10.07 -4.13
CA ILE A 75 -0.48 -8.98 -4.37
C ILE A 75 0.24 -7.89 -5.14
N VAL A 76 -0.31 -7.48 -6.29
CA VAL A 76 0.19 -6.35 -7.07
C VAL A 76 -0.81 -5.20 -6.96
N VAL A 77 -0.30 -4.02 -6.61
CA VAL A 77 -1.09 -2.81 -6.36
C VAL A 77 -0.59 -1.71 -7.28
N ASP A 78 -1.43 -1.28 -8.22
CA ASP A 78 -1.24 -0.01 -8.90
C ASP A 78 -1.81 1.11 -8.02
N LEU A 79 -0.90 1.93 -7.49
CA LEU A 79 -1.25 3.00 -6.57
C LEU A 79 -2.08 4.10 -7.25
N GLU A 80 -1.90 4.34 -8.55
CA GLU A 80 -2.68 5.32 -9.30
C GLU A 80 -4.14 4.89 -9.44
N ASP A 81 -4.39 3.61 -9.68
CA ASP A 81 -5.75 3.09 -9.77
C ASP A 81 -6.43 3.10 -8.39
N PHE A 82 -5.71 2.80 -7.32
CA PHE A 82 -6.20 2.97 -5.95
C PHE A 82 -6.59 4.43 -5.67
N LEU A 83 -5.74 5.39 -6.05
CA LEU A 83 -6.01 6.82 -5.87
C LEU A 83 -7.22 7.28 -6.68
N LYS A 84 -7.38 6.83 -7.93
CA LYS A 84 -8.56 7.13 -8.74
C LYS A 84 -9.84 6.61 -8.09
N ASN A 85 -9.83 5.37 -7.61
CA ASN A 85 -11.00 4.77 -6.98
C ASN A 85 -11.39 5.48 -5.68
N ALA A 86 -10.41 5.92 -4.88
CA ALA A 86 -10.66 6.65 -3.64
C ALA A 86 -11.17 8.10 -3.85
N ARG A 87 -10.91 8.71 -5.01
CA ARG A 87 -11.46 10.02 -5.40
C ARG A 87 -12.93 9.96 -5.80
N ASN A 88 -13.37 8.82 -6.32
CA ASN A 88 -14.71 8.64 -6.89
C ASN A 88 -15.73 8.08 -5.88
N ASN A 89 -15.28 7.69 -4.68
CA ASN A 89 -16.10 7.32 -3.52
C ASN A 89 -16.10 8.43 -2.47
#